data_AF-A0A7K4F0A6-F1
#
_entry.id   AF-A0A7K4F0A6-F1
#
_cell.length_a   1.000
_cell.length_b   1.000
_cell.length_c   1.000
_cell.angle_alpha   90.00
_cell.angle_beta   90.00
_cell.angle_gamma   90.00
#
_symmetry.space_group_name_H-M   'P 1'
#
loop_
_entity.id
_entity.type
_entity.pdbx_description
1 polymer ?
#
loop_
_entity_poly.entity_id
_entity_poly.type
_entity_poly.pdbx_seq_one_letter_code
_entity_poly.pdbx_strand_id
1 'polypeptide(L)'
;KRFNHLNGPIAYPGSIELTTSEGIKETKKGFFEVDISGKEANPNWIELDTRPQFSFQTDYQDLTKTIDEISEKISNSRKKPIVEVKIQGENIETDQIQAQIARLNSLVLRCFWRISSKQISDSSIFLDRPNAIDDEMFRLSVDALGSEENASFAIKELLPILSSNEIKEASQLIYENFEKYKKAKKQ
;
A
#
# COMPACT_ATOMS: atom_id res chain seq x y z
N LYS A 1 0.69 -26.84 -3.11
CA LYS A 1 1.59 -26.96 -4.28
C LYS A 1 2.59 -28.08 -4.04
N ARG A 2 3.01 -28.82 -5.07
CA ARG A 2 4.13 -29.76 -4.99
C ARG A 2 5.31 -29.16 -5.77
N PHE A 3 6.52 -29.34 -5.26
CA PHE A 3 7.73 -28.83 -5.89
C PHE A 3 8.70 -30.00 -6.06
N ASN A 4 9.37 -30.11 -7.21
CA ASN A 4 10.18 -31.29 -7.56
C ASN A 4 11.33 -31.59 -6.59
N HIS A 5 11.82 -30.57 -5.88
CA HIS A 5 12.91 -30.67 -4.91
C HIS A 5 12.41 -30.89 -3.47
N LEU A 6 11.10 -31.01 -3.27
CA LEU A 6 10.47 -31.19 -1.97
C LEU A 6 9.65 -32.49 -2.00
N ASN A 7 9.91 -33.38 -1.04
CA ASN A 7 9.27 -34.70 -0.97
C ASN A 7 7.82 -34.66 -0.44
N GLY A 8 7.09 -33.55 -0.63
CA GLY A 8 5.74 -33.39 -0.11
C GLY A 8 5.03 -32.12 -0.57
N PRO A 9 3.71 -32.00 -0.28
CA PRO A 9 2.95 -30.80 -0.56
C PRO A 9 3.32 -29.66 0.41
N ILE A 10 3.41 -28.44 -0.11
CA ILE A 10 3.54 -27.21 0.66
C ILE A 10 2.29 -26.36 0.46
N ALA A 11 1.76 -25.84 1.56
CA ALA A 11 0.63 -24.92 1.57
C ALA A 11 0.88 -23.79 2.57
N TYR A 12 0.47 -22.58 2.20
CA TYR A 12 0.33 -21.46 3.11
C TYR A 12 -1.17 -21.21 3.29
N PRO A 13 -1.73 -21.45 4.49
CA PRO A 13 -3.15 -21.21 4.74
C PRO A 13 -3.49 -19.71 4.69
N GLY A 14 -2.51 -18.83 4.87
CA GLY A 14 -2.75 -17.40 5.00
C GLY A 14 -3.33 -17.06 6.37
N SER A 15 -3.84 -15.84 6.47
CA SER A 15 -4.48 -15.31 7.68
C SER A 15 -5.90 -15.88 7.86
N ILE A 16 -6.37 -15.92 9.11
CA ILE A 16 -7.74 -16.38 9.46
C ILE A 16 -8.80 -15.26 9.41
N GLU A 17 -8.37 -14.02 9.22
CA GLU A 17 -9.22 -12.83 9.08
C GLU A 17 -8.52 -11.86 8.11
N LEU A 18 -9.27 -10.92 7.52
CA LEU A 18 -8.68 -9.84 6.73
C LEU A 18 -7.92 -8.87 7.63
N THR A 19 -6.66 -8.61 7.28
CA THR A 19 -5.82 -7.65 7.98
C THR A 19 -5.82 -6.31 7.27
N THR A 20 -5.49 -5.24 7.99
CA THR A 20 -5.38 -3.88 7.42
C THR A 20 -4.35 -3.80 6.30
N SER A 21 -3.29 -4.59 6.36
CA SER A 21 -2.25 -4.67 5.32
C SER A 21 -2.74 -5.28 4.00
N GLU A 22 -3.70 -6.20 4.05
CA GLU A 22 -4.25 -6.85 2.85
C GLU A 22 -5.32 -5.98 2.18
N GLY A 23 -5.98 -5.11 2.94
CA GLY A 23 -7.15 -4.35 2.53
C GLY A 23 -8.42 -5.21 2.48
N ILE A 24 -9.56 -4.57 2.25
CA ILE A 24 -10.83 -5.29 2.05
C ILE A 24 -10.83 -5.89 0.65
N LYS A 25 -10.87 -7.23 0.57
CA LYS A 25 -10.88 -8.01 -0.66
C LYS A 25 -11.86 -9.17 -0.52
N GLU A 26 -12.43 -9.61 -1.64
CA GLU A 26 -13.30 -10.79 -1.70
C GLU A 26 -12.45 -12.07 -1.67
N THR A 27 -11.86 -12.37 -0.51
CA THR A 27 -11.02 -13.55 -0.30
C THR A 27 -11.56 -14.38 0.85
N LYS A 28 -11.70 -15.69 0.62
CA LYS A 28 -12.07 -16.66 1.66
C LYS A 28 -10.93 -16.82 2.66
N LYS A 29 -11.28 -16.95 3.94
CA LYS A 29 -10.34 -17.17 5.04
C LYS A 29 -10.59 -18.54 5.66
N GLY A 30 -9.55 -19.15 6.19
CA GLY A 30 -9.64 -20.53 6.62
C GLY A 30 -8.33 -21.10 7.14
N PHE A 31 -8.34 -22.40 7.36
CA PHE A 31 -7.15 -23.15 7.74
C PHE A 31 -7.19 -24.55 7.12
N PHE A 32 -6.05 -25.24 7.12
CA PHE A 32 -5.98 -26.64 6.73
C PHE A 32 -6.05 -27.53 7.96
N GLU A 33 -6.98 -28.46 7.96
CA GLU A 33 -6.91 -29.68 8.75
C GLU A 33 -6.18 -30.73 7.90
N VAL A 34 -5.13 -31.36 8.41
CA VAL A 34 -4.30 -32.28 7.61
C VAL A 34 -4.23 -33.63 8.30
N ASP A 35 -4.73 -34.67 7.62
CA ASP A 35 -4.55 -36.05 8.05
C ASP A 35 -3.20 -36.58 7.57
N ILE A 36 -2.39 -37.06 8.51
CA ILE A 36 -1.04 -37.60 8.29
C ILE A 36 -0.93 -39.09 8.68
N SER A 37 -2.06 -39.76 8.91
CA SER A 37 -2.08 -41.19 9.27
C SER A 37 -1.67 -42.11 8.11
N GLY A 38 -1.81 -41.65 6.87
CA GLY A 38 -1.43 -42.36 5.65
C GLY A 38 0.01 -42.13 5.20
N LYS A 39 0.36 -42.71 4.05
CA LYS A 39 1.69 -42.54 3.43
C LYS A 39 1.91 -41.13 2.85
N GLU A 40 0.83 -40.45 2.46
CA GLU A 40 0.84 -39.06 2.02
C GLU A 40 -0.08 -38.21 2.89
N ALA A 41 0.23 -36.92 3.03
CA ALA A 41 -0.62 -35.96 3.74
C ALA A 41 -1.89 -35.64 2.94
N ASN A 42 -3.05 -35.72 3.59
CA ASN A 42 -4.36 -35.40 3.01
C ASN A 42 -4.91 -34.09 3.61
N PRO A 43 -4.78 -32.95 2.91
CA PRO A 43 -5.24 -31.66 3.40
C PRO A 43 -6.74 -31.44 3.12
N ASN A 44 -7.46 -31.02 4.15
CA ASN A 44 -8.84 -30.55 4.11
C ASN A 44 -8.88 -29.06 4.40
N TRP A 45 -9.43 -28.25 3.49
CA TRP A 45 -9.54 -26.80 3.70
C TRP A 45 -10.84 -26.46 4.41
N ILE A 46 -10.73 -25.85 5.59
CA ILE A 46 -11.86 -25.42 6.40
C ILE A 46 -12.04 -23.91 6.24
N GLU A 47 -13.15 -23.51 5.64
CA GLU A 47 -13.54 -22.11 5.51
C GLU A 47 -14.11 -21.57 6.83
N LEU A 48 -13.68 -20.37 7.22
CA LEU A 48 -14.14 -19.67 8.41
C LEU A 48 -15.25 -18.66 8.06
N ASP A 49 -16.27 -18.59 8.91
CA ASP A 49 -17.31 -17.56 8.86
C ASP A 49 -16.79 -16.24 9.46
N THR A 50 -16.02 -15.50 8.65
CA THR A 50 -15.49 -14.17 9.00
C THR A 50 -16.57 -13.09 8.95
N ARG A 51 -16.29 -11.93 9.54
CA ARG A 51 -17.22 -10.79 9.47
C ARG A 51 -17.25 -10.25 8.03
N PRO A 52 -18.42 -9.98 7.44
CA PRO A 52 -18.48 -9.42 6.09
C PRO A 52 -17.78 -8.06 6.05
N GLN A 53 -16.95 -7.85 5.03
CA GLN A 53 -16.24 -6.61 4.78
C GLN A 53 -16.46 -6.20 3.32
N PHE A 54 -16.77 -4.92 3.08
CA PHE A 54 -17.04 -4.40 1.74
C PHE A 54 -16.23 -3.15 1.45
N SER A 55 -15.72 -3.03 0.22
CA SER A 55 -15.05 -1.84 -0.28
C SER A 55 -15.82 -1.31 -1.47
N PHE A 56 -16.23 -0.05 -1.40
CA PHE A 56 -16.92 0.65 -2.48
C PHE A 56 -16.06 1.79 -3.00
N GLN A 57 -16.18 2.08 -4.28
CA GLN A 57 -15.55 3.22 -4.92
C GLN A 57 -16.64 4.09 -5.54
N THR A 58 -16.58 5.39 -5.32
CA THR A 58 -17.59 6.35 -5.79
C THR A 58 -16.96 7.71 -6.08
N ASP A 59 -17.58 8.44 -7.00
CA ASP A 59 -17.29 9.86 -7.19
C ASP A 59 -18.04 10.68 -6.14
N TYR A 60 -17.47 11.81 -5.75
CA TYR A 60 -18.04 12.67 -4.70
C TYR A 60 -19.47 13.14 -5.03
N GLN A 61 -19.76 13.36 -6.32
CA GLN A 61 -21.09 13.74 -6.80
C GLN A 61 -22.13 12.62 -6.62
N ASP A 62 -21.71 11.36 -6.64
CA ASP A 62 -22.58 10.18 -6.52
C ASP A 62 -22.59 9.59 -5.11
N LEU A 63 -21.92 10.22 -4.15
CA LEU A 63 -21.76 9.70 -2.79
C LEU A 63 -23.10 9.33 -2.14
N THR A 64 -24.09 10.21 -2.20
CA THR A 64 -25.41 9.96 -1.60
C THR A 64 -26.05 8.68 -2.15
N LYS A 65 -26.01 8.50 -3.47
CA LYS A 65 -26.55 7.33 -4.14
C LYS A 65 -25.80 6.06 -3.71
N THR A 66 -24.47 6.11 -3.67
CA THR A 66 -23.67 4.97 -3.20
C THR A 66 -23.98 4.61 -1.76
N ILE A 67 -24.24 5.59 -0.88
CA ILE A 67 -24.60 5.32 0.52
C ILE A 67 -25.96 4.63 0.63
N ASP A 68 -26.93 4.98 -0.23
CA ASP A 68 -28.22 4.30 -0.30
C ASP A 68 -28.05 2.84 -0.77
N GLU A 69 -27.26 2.61 -1.82
CA GLU A 69 -26.91 1.27 -2.31
C GLU A 69 -26.19 0.42 -1.25
N ILE A 70 -25.25 1.03 -0.51
CA ILE A 70 -24.57 0.38 0.61
C ILE A 70 -25.59 -0.03 1.66
N SER A 71 -26.48 0.88 2.06
CA SER A 71 -27.51 0.64 3.08
C SER A 71 -28.37 -0.55 2.72
N GLU A 72 -28.87 -0.61 1.49
CA GLU A 72 -29.68 -1.73 0.99
C GLU A 72 -28.90 -3.05 1.02
N LYS A 73 -27.66 -3.05 0.51
CA LYS A 73 -26.83 -4.25 0.44
C LYS A 73 -26.51 -4.82 1.82
N ILE A 74 -26.28 -3.98 2.82
CA ILE A 74 -25.89 -4.43 4.17
C ILE A 74 -27.07 -4.68 5.10
N SER A 75 -28.28 -4.26 4.74
CA SER A 75 -29.47 -4.36 5.60
C SER A 75 -29.79 -5.79 6.04
N ASN A 76 -29.50 -6.77 5.17
CA ASN A 76 -29.77 -8.19 5.42
C ASN A 76 -28.56 -8.96 5.97
N SER A 77 -27.48 -8.26 6.35
CA SER A 77 -26.26 -8.93 6.82
C SER A 77 -26.46 -9.53 8.22
N ARG A 78 -26.16 -10.82 8.38
CA ARG A 78 -26.26 -11.52 9.68
C ARG A 78 -25.41 -10.88 10.78
N LYS A 79 -24.24 -10.35 10.41
CA LYS A 79 -23.32 -9.61 11.30
C LYS A 79 -23.15 -8.20 10.72
N LYS A 80 -23.15 -7.17 11.57
CA LYS A 80 -22.85 -5.80 11.12
C LYS A 80 -21.50 -5.76 10.38
N PRO A 81 -21.44 -5.34 9.11
CA PRO A 81 -20.23 -5.44 8.32
C PRO A 81 -19.22 -4.32 8.63
N ILE A 82 -18.02 -4.47 8.10
CA ILE A 82 -17.03 -3.40 7.99
C ILE A 82 -17.10 -2.83 6.57
N VAL A 83 -17.17 -1.52 6.43
CA VAL A 83 -17.30 -0.86 5.12
C VAL A 83 -16.18 0.16 4.91
N GLU A 84 -15.52 0.07 3.76
CA GLU A 84 -14.62 1.09 3.22
C GLU A 84 -15.32 1.81 2.07
N VAL A 85 -15.28 3.15 2.06
CA VAL A 85 -15.75 3.97 0.94
C VAL A 85 -14.57 4.79 0.39
N LYS A 86 -14.20 4.54 -0.86
CA LYS A 86 -13.15 5.27 -1.58
C LYS A 86 -13.82 6.34 -2.43
N ILE A 87 -13.53 7.59 -2.12
CA ILE A 87 -14.19 8.76 -2.72
C ILE A 87 -13.23 9.43 -3.69
N GLN A 88 -13.66 9.72 -4.90
CA GLN A 88 -12.88 10.41 -5.93
C GLN A 88 -13.55 11.74 -6.27
N GLY A 89 -12.77 12.80 -6.51
CA GLY A 89 -13.31 14.10 -6.87
C GLY A 89 -12.41 15.27 -6.50
N GLU A 90 -12.83 16.45 -6.93
CA GLU A 90 -12.20 17.74 -6.62
C GLU A 90 -13.14 18.55 -5.70
N ASN A 91 -12.59 19.47 -4.90
CA ASN A 91 -13.36 20.31 -3.95
C ASN A 91 -14.25 19.51 -2.98
N ILE A 92 -13.68 18.50 -2.35
CA ILE A 92 -14.40 17.60 -1.44
C ILE A 92 -14.60 18.26 -0.08
N GLU A 93 -15.86 18.41 0.34
CA GLU A 93 -16.19 18.84 1.70
C GLU A 93 -16.31 17.63 2.64
N THR A 94 -15.38 17.51 3.58
CA THR A 94 -15.29 16.39 4.52
C THR A 94 -16.50 16.29 5.45
N ASP A 95 -17.11 17.42 5.80
CA ASP A 95 -18.28 17.46 6.69
C ASP A 95 -19.51 16.83 6.03
N GLN A 96 -19.68 17.07 4.72
CA GLN A 96 -20.74 16.42 3.94
C GLN A 96 -20.52 14.90 3.86
N ILE A 97 -19.27 14.46 3.66
CA ILE A 97 -18.95 13.03 3.69
C ILE A 97 -19.31 12.43 5.04
N GLN A 98 -18.88 13.07 6.12
CA GLN A 98 -19.12 12.57 7.47
C GLN A 98 -20.63 12.48 7.78
N ALA A 99 -21.42 13.47 7.35
CA ALA A 99 -22.87 13.46 7.49
C ALA A 99 -23.52 12.30 6.71
N GLN A 100 -23.07 12.04 5.48
CA GLN A 100 -23.58 10.93 4.67
C GLN A 100 -23.19 9.57 5.28
N ILE A 101 -21.94 9.40 5.70
CA ILE A 101 -21.45 8.17 6.32
C ILE A 101 -22.16 7.89 7.65
N ALA A 102 -22.51 8.93 8.42
CA ALA A 102 -23.21 8.76 9.69
C ALA A 102 -24.56 8.03 9.55
N ARG A 103 -25.19 8.09 8.36
CA ARG A 103 -26.42 7.35 8.03
C ARG A 103 -26.22 5.82 8.11
N LEU A 104 -25.00 5.34 7.93
CA LEU A 104 -24.65 3.92 7.97
C LEU A 104 -24.30 3.41 9.37
N ASN A 105 -24.08 4.29 10.35
CA ASN A 105 -23.52 3.93 11.67
C ASN A 105 -24.34 2.87 12.43
N SER A 106 -25.67 2.85 12.25
CA SER A 106 -26.53 1.87 12.90
C SER A 106 -26.41 0.47 12.26
N LEU A 107 -26.06 0.40 10.98
CA LEU A 107 -26.02 -0.83 10.17
C LEU A 107 -24.65 -1.51 10.16
N VAL A 108 -23.58 -0.73 10.32
CA VAL A 108 -22.19 -1.21 10.24
C VAL A 108 -21.56 -1.39 11.63
N LEU A 109 -20.52 -2.23 11.71
CA LEU A 109 -19.63 -2.27 12.87
C LEU A 109 -18.64 -1.10 12.80
N ARG A 110 -18.13 -0.84 11.60
CA ARG A 110 -17.19 0.24 11.32
C ARG A 110 -17.37 0.66 9.86
N CYS A 111 -17.47 1.96 9.64
CA CYS A 111 -17.36 2.54 8.31
C CYS A 111 -16.19 3.52 8.33
N PHE A 112 -15.35 3.47 7.31
CA PHE A 112 -14.29 4.44 7.12
C PHE A 112 -14.20 4.81 5.64
N TRP A 113 -13.70 6.01 5.39
CA TRP A 113 -13.62 6.56 4.05
C TRP A 113 -12.23 7.11 3.78
N ARG A 114 -11.83 7.09 2.51
CA ARG A 114 -10.60 7.70 2.05
C ARG A 114 -10.83 8.45 0.76
N ILE A 115 -10.18 9.58 0.61
CA ILE A 115 -10.18 10.36 -0.62
C ILE A 115 -9.03 9.85 -1.48
N SER A 116 -9.36 9.32 -2.65
CA SER A 116 -8.41 8.97 -3.69
C SER A 116 -8.33 10.13 -4.67
N SER A 117 -7.32 11.00 -4.49
CA SER A 117 -6.89 11.91 -5.54
C SER A 117 -6.25 11.09 -6.66
N LYS A 118 -6.44 11.47 -7.93
CA LYS A 118 -5.74 10.87 -9.09
C LYS A 118 -4.21 10.86 -8.94
N GLN A 119 -3.64 11.60 -8.00
CA GLN A 119 -2.20 11.60 -7.72
C GLN A 119 -1.73 10.61 -6.65
N ILE A 120 -2.63 9.92 -5.96
CA ILE A 120 -2.27 8.93 -4.94
C ILE A 120 -3.03 7.64 -5.23
N SER A 121 -2.74 7.07 -6.41
CA SER A 121 -3.12 5.71 -6.73
C SER A 121 -2.29 4.76 -5.86
N ASP A 122 -2.99 4.15 -4.91
CA ASP A 122 -2.69 2.90 -4.25
C ASP A 122 -1.32 2.72 -3.59
N SER A 123 -1.39 2.37 -2.31
CA SER A 123 -0.34 1.85 -1.44
C SER A 123 0.22 0.49 -1.90
N SER A 124 0.42 0.31 -3.20
CA SER A 124 1.15 -0.77 -3.86
C SER A 124 2.54 -0.35 -4.35
N ILE A 125 3.06 0.81 -3.92
CA ILE A 125 4.40 1.35 -4.28
C ILE A 125 5.55 0.56 -3.63
N PHE A 126 5.43 -0.77 -3.46
CA PHE A 126 6.52 -1.60 -2.93
C PHE A 126 6.80 -2.86 -3.74
N LEU A 127 6.16 -3.08 -4.90
CA LEU A 127 6.38 -4.32 -5.68
C LEU A 127 6.86 -4.13 -7.11
N ASP A 128 6.74 -2.95 -7.70
CA ASP A 128 7.56 -2.60 -8.85
C ASP A 128 8.80 -1.90 -8.29
N ARG A 129 10.01 -2.36 -8.61
CA ARG A 129 11.21 -1.51 -8.48
C ARG A 129 11.12 -0.49 -9.60
N PRO A 130 10.71 0.76 -9.37
CA PRO A 130 10.45 1.67 -10.46
C PRO A 130 11.59 2.70 -10.51
N ASN A 131 11.93 3.15 -11.70
CA ASN A 131 12.71 4.38 -11.89
C ASN A 131 12.17 5.58 -11.06
N ALA A 132 10.91 5.51 -10.63
CA ALA A 132 10.25 6.47 -9.74
C ALA A 132 10.88 6.65 -8.36
N ILE A 133 11.59 5.67 -7.78
CA ILE A 133 12.27 5.89 -6.48
C ILE A 133 13.47 6.82 -6.67
N ASP A 134 14.27 6.59 -7.70
CA ASP A 134 15.44 7.43 -7.98
C ASP A 134 14.99 8.85 -8.38
N ASP A 135 13.90 8.97 -9.14
CA ASP A 135 13.30 10.24 -9.52
C ASP A 135 12.73 11.01 -8.30
N GLU A 136 12.02 10.33 -7.39
CA GLU A 136 11.46 10.95 -6.19
C GLU A 136 12.55 11.30 -5.17
N MET A 137 13.56 10.44 -5.01
CA MET A 137 14.75 10.72 -4.20
C MET A 137 15.52 11.93 -4.73
N PHE A 138 15.66 12.05 -6.04
CA PHE A 138 16.25 13.22 -6.67
C PHE A 138 15.40 14.48 -6.41
N ARG A 139 14.09 14.41 -6.63
CA ARG A 139 13.16 15.53 -6.38
C ARG A 139 13.24 16.05 -4.95
N LEU A 140 13.16 15.16 -3.96
CA LEU A 140 13.28 15.51 -2.53
C LEU A 140 14.66 16.09 -2.19
N SER A 141 15.71 15.63 -2.87
CA SER A 141 17.06 16.16 -2.68
C SER A 141 17.23 17.56 -3.25
N VAL A 142 16.60 17.87 -4.39
CA VAL A 142 16.54 19.24 -4.94
C VAL A 142 15.84 20.17 -3.96
N ASP A 143 14.68 19.76 -3.44
CA ASP A 143 13.91 20.53 -2.46
C ASP A 143 14.73 20.81 -1.18
N ALA A 144 15.48 19.82 -0.68
CA ALA A 144 16.26 19.95 0.55
C ALA A 144 17.57 20.74 0.39
N LEU A 145 18.26 20.58 -0.75
CA LEU A 145 19.56 21.20 -1.00
C LEU A 145 19.46 22.55 -1.71
N GLY A 146 18.28 22.87 -2.28
CA GLY A 146 18.03 24.11 -2.99
C GLY A 146 18.84 24.30 -4.28
N SER A 147 19.46 23.24 -4.79
CA SER A 147 20.25 23.24 -6.03
C SER A 147 20.19 21.88 -6.70
N GLU A 148 19.87 21.91 -7.99
CA GLU A 148 19.81 20.71 -8.83
C GLU A 148 21.19 20.07 -9.01
N GLU A 149 22.24 20.90 -9.07
CA GLU A 149 23.63 20.44 -9.16
C GLU A 149 24.05 19.69 -7.89
N ASN A 150 23.72 20.23 -6.71
CA ASN A 150 24.03 19.57 -5.43
C ASN A 150 23.25 18.26 -5.26
N ALA A 151 21.97 18.25 -5.67
CA ALA A 151 21.15 17.05 -5.65
C ALA A 151 21.67 15.99 -6.63
N SER A 152 22.14 16.40 -7.82
CA SER A 152 22.75 15.50 -8.79
C SER A 152 24.03 14.87 -8.26
N PHE A 153 24.92 15.67 -7.67
CA PHE A 153 26.13 15.17 -7.04
C PHE A 153 25.82 14.18 -5.90
N ALA A 154 24.87 14.52 -5.03
CA ALA A 154 24.52 13.67 -3.89
C ALA A 154 23.91 12.33 -4.31
N ILE A 155 22.92 12.34 -5.22
CA ILE A 155 22.13 11.16 -5.56
C ILE A 155 22.75 10.33 -6.70
N LYS A 156 23.29 10.97 -7.74
CA LYS A 156 23.77 10.26 -8.94
C LYS A 156 25.25 9.90 -8.88
N GLU A 157 26.06 10.64 -8.11
CA GLU A 157 27.51 10.45 -8.07
C GLU A 157 27.98 9.86 -6.72
N LEU A 158 27.61 10.50 -5.61
CA LEU A 158 28.13 10.13 -4.28
C LEU A 158 27.44 8.90 -3.68
N LEU A 159 26.10 8.85 -3.73
CA LEU A 159 25.31 7.78 -3.12
C LEU A 159 25.65 6.37 -3.67
N PRO A 160 25.83 6.14 -4.99
CA PRO A 160 26.21 4.84 -5.52
C PRO A 160 27.52 4.31 -4.93
N ILE A 161 28.54 5.16 -4.83
CA ILE A 161 29.88 4.80 -4.31
C ILE A 161 29.80 4.46 -2.82
N LEU A 162 29.04 5.26 -2.06
CA LEU A 162 28.81 4.99 -0.64
C LEU A 162 28.01 3.70 -0.42
N SER A 163 27.04 3.40 -1.28
CA SER A 163 26.25 2.17 -1.20
C SER A 163 27.07 0.91 -1.49
N SER A 164 28.12 1.02 -2.32
CA SER A 164 29.11 -0.02 -2.58
C SER A 164 30.21 -0.12 -1.52
N ASN A 165 30.13 0.70 -0.45
CA ASN A 165 31.08 0.75 0.65
C ASN A 165 32.52 1.19 0.24
N GLU A 166 32.65 1.93 -0.86
CA GLU A 166 33.92 2.40 -1.43
C GLU A 166 34.33 3.77 -0.85
N ILE A 167 34.60 3.80 0.46
CA ILE A 167 34.80 5.04 1.23
C ILE A 167 35.96 5.91 0.73
N LYS A 168 37.02 5.32 0.19
CA LYS A 168 38.20 6.06 -0.32
C LYS A 168 37.85 6.86 -1.57
N GLU A 169 37.08 6.27 -2.48
CA GLU A 169 36.65 6.90 -3.72
C GLU A 169 35.61 7.99 -3.45
N ALA A 170 34.67 7.73 -2.54
CA ALA A 170 33.71 8.74 -2.09
C ALA A 170 34.41 9.96 -1.46
N SER A 171 35.44 9.73 -0.64
CA SER A 171 36.22 10.82 -0.02
C SER A 171 36.96 11.67 -1.05
N GLN A 172 37.53 11.03 -2.07
CA GLN A 172 38.21 11.73 -3.17
C GLN A 172 37.22 12.57 -3.98
N LEU A 173 36.05 12.00 -4.30
CA LEU A 173 35.00 12.67 -5.05
C LEU A 173 34.47 13.93 -4.30
N ILE A 174 34.29 13.83 -2.98
CA ILE A 174 33.93 14.98 -2.13
C ILE A 174 35.00 16.09 -2.20
N TYR A 175 36.28 15.71 -2.12
CA TYR A 175 37.38 16.67 -2.17
C TYR A 175 37.45 17.39 -3.52
N GLU A 176 37.26 16.67 -4.62
CA GLU A 176 37.23 17.26 -5.97
C GLU A 176 36.05 18.21 -6.16
N ASN A 177 34.86 17.84 -5.67
CA ASN A 177 33.70 18.71 -5.72
C ASN A 177 33.90 20.00 -4.89
N PHE A 178 34.51 19.87 -3.71
CA PHE A 178 34.85 21.02 -2.86
C PHE A 178 35.86 21.97 -3.53
N GLU A 179 36.89 21.43 -4.19
CA GLU A 179 37.87 22.25 -4.91
C GLU A 179 37.25 22.93 -6.15
N LYS A 180 36.31 22.28 -6.85
CA LYS A 180 35.53 22.92 -7.93
C LYS A 180 34.69 24.07 -7.39
N TYR A 181 33.96 23.86 -6.30
CA TYR A 181 33.17 24.90 -5.64
C TYR A 181 34.01 26.12 -5.23
N LYS A 182 35.19 25.88 -4.65
CA LYS A 182 36.12 26.93 -4.24
C LYS A 182 36.65 27.76 -5.40
N LYS A 183 36.89 27.12 -6.56
CA LYS A 183 37.31 27.82 -7.79
C LYS A 183 36.18 28.67 -8.37
N ALA A 184 34.94 28.16 -8.37
CA ALA A 184 33.76 28.88 -8.84
C ALA A 184 33.43 30.13 -7.99
N LYS A 185 33.77 30.13 -6.69
CA LYS A 185 33.62 31.28 -5.78
C LYS A 185 34.74 32.34 -5.87
N LYS A 186 35.82 32.08 -6.62
CA LYS A 186 36.94 33.01 -6.81
C LYS A 186 36.89 33.80 -8.13
N GLN A 187 35.86 33.55 -8.94
CA GLN A 187 35.43 34.42 -10.06
C GLN A 187 34.26 35.28 -9.58
#